data_AF-A0A7X9GXQ5-F1
#
_entry.id   AF-A0A7X9GXQ5-F1
#
_cell.length_a   1.000
_cell.length_b   1.000
_cell.length_c   1.000
_cell.angle_alpha   90.00
_cell.angle_beta   90.00
_cell.angle_gamma   90.00
#
_symmetry.space_group_name_H-M   'P 1'
#
loop_
_entity.id
_entity.type
_entity.pdbx_description
1 polymer ?
#
loop_
_entity_poly.entity_id
_entity_poly.type
_entity_poly.pdbx_seq_one_letter_code
_entity_poly.pdbx_strand_id
1 'polypeptide(L)'
;KRSIDRQELQTKISLTREMTQVHGNSYWYGYQILENVQGIADSLRQTVHRSKALIPAYTHLHKGRPEKVKKLTEVFTEDMHFLTWEHRREGMQPDKAQKFALYRFRKGQKIDIDQAEHLLAVTPDNFFLLPYEGGVNRYTYVVTALDAFGNESKVRKIKVTL
;
A
#
# COMPACT_ATOMS: atom_id res chain seq x y z
N LYS A 1 -28.15 7.20 -19.94
CA LYS A 1 -27.66 7.89 -18.71
C LYS A 1 -26.34 7.22 -18.32
N ARG A 2 -25.23 7.94 -18.16
CA ARG A 2 -23.93 7.34 -17.78
C ARG A 2 -23.93 7.05 -16.26
N SER A 3 -23.31 5.94 -15.85
CA SER A 3 -23.32 5.46 -14.45
C SER A 3 -22.51 6.35 -13.50
N ILE A 4 -21.44 6.98 -14.00
CA ILE A 4 -20.55 7.81 -13.21
C ILE A 4 -20.82 9.29 -13.50
N ASP A 5 -21.63 9.90 -12.65
CA ASP A 5 -21.74 11.36 -12.49
C ASP A 5 -20.92 11.79 -11.28
N ARG A 6 -20.19 12.91 -11.38
CA ARG A 6 -19.21 13.33 -10.37
C ARG A 6 -19.83 13.63 -9.00
N GLN A 7 -20.98 14.33 -8.97
CA GLN A 7 -21.65 14.71 -7.72
C GLN A 7 -22.33 13.51 -7.07
N GLU A 8 -22.96 12.65 -7.88
CA GLU A 8 -23.54 11.41 -7.37
C GLU A 8 -22.47 10.45 -6.84
N LEU A 9 -21.30 10.35 -7.51
CA LEU A 9 -20.23 9.44 -7.11
C LEU A 9 -19.69 9.77 -5.72
N GLN A 10 -19.43 11.04 -5.44
CA GLN A 10 -18.93 11.46 -4.13
C GLN A 10 -19.94 11.15 -3.03
N THR A 11 -21.22 11.43 -3.26
CA THR A 11 -22.31 11.11 -2.32
C THR A 11 -22.39 9.61 -2.04
N LYS A 12 -22.33 8.78 -3.09
CA LYS A 12 -22.31 7.31 -2.97
C LYS A 12 -21.13 6.82 -2.12
N ILE A 13 -19.93 7.39 -2.31
CA ILE A 13 -18.75 7.00 -1.55
C ILE A 13 -18.82 7.46 -0.09
N SER A 14 -19.37 8.65 0.18
CA SER A 14 -19.62 9.10 1.56
C SER A 14 -20.56 8.14 2.29
N LEU A 15 -21.65 7.74 1.64
CA LEU A 15 -22.59 6.78 2.19
C LEU A 15 -21.94 5.42 2.47
N THR A 16 -21.08 4.91 1.58
CA THR A 16 -20.38 3.64 1.83
C THR A 16 -19.39 3.72 3.00
N ARG A 17 -18.84 4.89 3.31
CA ARG A 17 -17.94 5.09 4.46
C ARG A 17 -18.66 5.11 5.81
N GLU A 18 -19.95 5.41 5.82
CA GLU A 18 -20.79 5.31 7.02
C GLU A 18 -21.15 3.86 7.35
N MET A 19 -21.00 2.94 6.40
CA MET A 19 -21.33 1.53 6.55
C MET A 19 -20.10 0.73 7.02
N THR A 20 -20.05 0.37 8.30
CA THR A 20 -18.91 -0.35 8.90
C THR A 20 -18.62 -1.71 8.26
N GLN A 21 -19.63 -2.36 7.65
CA GLN A 21 -19.46 -3.63 6.92
C GLN A 21 -18.89 -3.46 5.50
N VAL A 22 -18.78 -2.22 4.99
CA VAL A 22 -18.30 -1.94 3.64
C VAL A 22 -16.84 -1.49 3.70
N HIS A 23 -15.96 -2.28 3.10
CA HIS A 23 -14.51 -2.06 3.16
C HIS A 23 -13.92 -1.42 1.90
N GLY A 24 -14.75 -1.03 0.93
CA GLY A 24 -14.28 -0.48 -0.33
C GLY A 24 -15.38 -0.25 -1.36
N ASN A 25 -14.99 0.29 -2.51
CA ASN A 25 -15.86 0.57 -3.64
C ASN A 25 -15.28 -0.07 -4.89
N SER A 26 -16.13 -0.66 -5.73
CA SER A 26 -15.77 -1.14 -7.07
C SER A 26 -16.38 -0.22 -8.12
N TYR A 27 -15.61 0.14 -9.14
CA TYR A 27 -16.04 1.11 -10.14
C TYR A 27 -16.15 0.48 -11.53
N TRP A 28 -17.28 0.70 -12.18
CA TRP A 28 -17.54 0.28 -13.55
C TRP A 28 -18.33 1.37 -14.29
N TYR A 29 -17.98 1.75 -15.53
CA TYR A 29 -16.93 1.20 -16.39
C TYR A 29 -15.57 1.86 -16.13
N GLY A 30 -14.51 1.05 -15.95
CA GLY A 30 -13.19 1.54 -15.54
C GLY A 30 -12.55 2.58 -16.48
N TYR A 31 -12.86 2.53 -17.77
CA TYR A 31 -12.33 3.49 -18.76
C TYR A 31 -12.68 4.94 -18.43
N GLN A 32 -13.84 5.20 -17.82
CA GLN A 32 -14.22 6.56 -17.45
C GLN A 32 -13.27 7.17 -16.40
N ILE A 33 -12.71 6.33 -15.54
CA ILE A 33 -11.68 6.74 -14.57
C ILE A 33 -10.33 6.87 -15.27
N LEU A 34 -9.96 5.93 -16.15
CA LEU A 34 -8.68 5.98 -16.87
C LEU A 34 -8.55 7.22 -17.77
N GLU A 35 -9.62 7.58 -18.48
CA GLU A 35 -9.70 8.76 -19.35
C GLU A 35 -9.97 10.06 -18.58
N ASN A 36 -10.11 9.99 -17.24
CA ASN A 36 -10.45 11.12 -16.39
C ASN A 36 -11.69 11.90 -16.89
N VAL A 37 -12.71 11.18 -17.36
CA VAL A 37 -13.94 11.77 -17.89
C VAL A 37 -14.51 12.73 -16.84
N GLN A 38 -14.81 13.97 -17.24
CA GLN A 38 -15.34 15.01 -16.34
C GLN A 38 -14.51 15.26 -15.06
N GLY A 39 -13.21 14.93 -15.07
CA GLY A 39 -12.32 15.10 -13.92
C GLY A 39 -12.58 14.12 -12.77
N ILE A 40 -13.19 12.96 -13.04
CA ILE A 40 -13.49 11.95 -12.01
C ILE A 40 -12.21 11.45 -11.33
N ALA A 41 -11.15 11.13 -12.10
CA ALA A 41 -9.91 10.61 -11.53
C ALA A 41 -9.21 11.64 -10.64
N ASP A 42 -9.22 12.90 -11.05
CA ASP A 42 -8.67 13.99 -10.24
C ASP A 42 -9.45 14.16 -8.94
N SER A 43 -10.79 14.14 -9.01
CA SER A 43 -11.64 14.16 -7.83
C SER A 43 -11.31 13.00 -6.89
N LEU A 44 -11.22 11.79 -7.43
CA LEU A 44 -10.88 10.60 -6.63
C LEU A 44 -9.51 10.75 -5.98
N ARG A 45 -8.48 11.23 -6.68
CA ARG A 45 -7.13 11.39 -6.10
C ARG A 45 -7.05 12.53 -5.08
N GLN A 46 -7.73 13.66 -5.33
CA GLN A 46 -7.58 14.88 -4.53
C GLN A 46 -8.53 14.91 -3.32
N THR A 47 -9.71 14.34 -3.42
CA THR A 47 -10.74 14.45 -2.37
C THR A 47 -11.06 13.12 -1.71
N VAL A 48 -11.27 12.06 -2.50
CA VAL A 48 -11.82 10.81 -1.98
C VAL A 48 -10.72 9.87 -1.48
N HIS A 49 -9.81 9.44 -2.34
CA HIS A 49 -8.74 8.46 -2.10
C HIS A 49 -7.37 9.13 -2.14
N ARG A 50 -7.11 10.02 -1.17
CA ARG A 50 -5.86 10.80 -1.09
C ARG A 50 -4.63 9.93 -0.85
N SER A 51 -4.80 8.87 -0.06
CA SER A 51 -3.74 7.93 0.30
C SER A 51 -3.90 6.63 -0.49
N LYS A 52 -2.77 5.97 -0.75
CA LYS A 52 -2.79 4.59 -1.23
C LYS A 52 -3.44 3.70 -0.18
N ALA A 53 -4.11 2.64 -0.63
CA ALA A 53 -4.74 1.67 0.25
C ALA A 53 -4.44 0.25 -0.24
N LEU A 54 -4.45 -0.70 0.70
CA LEU A 54 -4.42 -2.11 0.38
C LEU A 54 -5.83 -2.61 0.04
N ILE A 55 -5.89 -3.67 -0.77
CA ILE A 55 -7.13 -4.42 -0.94
C ILE A 55 -7.39 -5.16 0.39
N PRO A 56 -8.61 -5.11 0.95
CA PRO A 56 -8.93 -5.82 2.17
C PRO A 56 -8.62 -7.32 2.07
N ALA A 57 -8.09 -7.88 3.14
CA ALA A 57 -7.77 -9.30 3.21
C ALA A 57 -9.04 -10.16 3.09
N TYR A 58 -9.01 -11.18 2.23
CA TYR A 58 -10.11 -12.11 2.05
C TYR A 58 -10.04 -13.27 3.06
N THR A 59 -10.32 -12.95 4.33
CA THR A 59 -10.16 -13.87 5.47
C THR A 59 -11.13 -15.05 5.47
N HIS A 60 -12.21 -15.00 4.69
CA HIS A 60 -13.15 -16.12 4.55
C HIS A 60 -12.52 -17.32 3.86
N LEU A 61 -11.63 -17.09 2.88
CA LEU A 61 -10.96 -18.15 2.14
C LEU A 61 -9.65 -18.58 2.81
N HIS A 62 -8.89 -17.62 3.35
CA HIS A 62 -7.64 -17.90 4.04
C HIS A 62 -7.44 -16.95 5.23
N LYS A 63 -7.38 -17.50 6.44
CA LYS A 63 -7.16 -16.75 7.69
C LYS A 63 -5.68 -16.64 8.08
N GLY A 64 -4.80 -17.38 7.41
CA GLY A 64 -3.37 -17.32 7.65
C GLY A 64 -2.78 -16.00 7.15
N ARG A 65 -1.50 -15.80 7.44
CA ARG A 65 -0.72 -14.65 7.00
C ARG A 65 0.64 -15.16 6.53
N PRO A 66 1.25 -14.51 5.52
CA PRO A 66 2.59 -14.89 5.09
C PRO A 66 3.61 -14.64 6.21
N GLU A 67 4.78 -15.26 6.08
CA GLU A 67 5.84 -15.03 7.05
C GLU A 67 6.30 -13.57 7.09
N LYS A 68 6.80 -13.15 8.26
CA LYS A 68 7.43 -11.85 8.43
C LYS A 68 8.67 -11.75 7.56
N VAL A 69 8.86 -10.58 6.92
CA VAL A 69 10.02 -10.26 6.10
C VAL A 69 11.34 -10.49 6.86
N LYS A 70 12.25 -11.20 6.20
CA LYS A 70 13.57 -11.58 6.73
C LYS A 70 14.66 -10.72 6.08
N LYS A 71 15.76 -10.51 6.82
CA LYS A 71 16.96 -9.78 6.36
C LYS A 71 16.66 -8.44 5.68
N LEU A 72 15.76 -7.63 6.23
CA LEU A 72 15.57 -6.25 5.78
C LEU A 72 16.84 -5.45 6.09
N THR A 73 17.50 -4.95 5.05
CA THR A 73 18.77 -4.22 5.11
C THR A 73 18.72 -2.99 4.21
N GLU A 74 19.45 -1.96 4.63
CA GLU A 74 19.73 -0.76 3.87
C GLU A 74 21.07 -0.94 3.13
N VAL A 75 21.11 -0.57 1.86
CA VAL A 75 22.28 -0.73 0.99
C VAL A 75 22.58 0.59 0.30
N PHE A 76 23.85 0.97 0.30
CA PHE A 76 24.39 2.12 -0.43
C PHE A 76 25.39 1.60 -1.46
N THR A 77 25.21 2.03 -2.70
CA THR A 77 26.20 1.89 -3.79
C THR A 77 26.57 3.29 -4.29
N GLU A 78 27.53 3.38 -5.22
CA GLU A 78 27.92 4.67 -5.81
C GLU A 78 26.73 5.41 -6.43
N ASP A 79 25.79 4.67 -7.04
CA ASP A 79 24.66 5.23 -7.78
C ASP A 79 23.29 5.11 -7.08
N MET A 80 23.17 4.27 -6.05
CA MET A 80 21.86 3.91 -5.49
C MET A 80 21.86 3.79 -3.97
N HIS A 81 20.76 4.23 -3.37
CA HIS A 81 20.43 4.01 -1.96
C HIS A 81 19.08 3.29 -1.91
N PHE A 82 19.04 2.09 -1.33
CA PHE A 82 17.83 1.27 -1.36
C PHE A 82 17.71 0.33 -0.17
N LEU A 83 16.47 -0.08 0.11
CA LEU A 83 16.16 -1.17 1.02
C LEU A 83 16.04 -2.47 0.24
N THR A 84 16.50 -3.57 0.83
CA THR A 84 16.33 -4.92 0.27
C THR A 84 16.01 -5.93 1.36
N TRP A 85 15.34 -7.02 0.99
CA TRP A 85 14.99 -8.10 1.91
C TRP A 85 15.03 -9.47 1.24
N GLU A 86 15.12 -10.52 2.07
CA GLU A 86 15.09 -11.89 1.57
C GLU A 86 13.67 -12.25 1.16
N HIS A 87 13.53 -12.65 -0.10
CA HIS A 87 12.32 -13.24 -0.62
C HIS A 87 12.71 -14.39 -1.57
N ARG A 88 12.30 -15.61 -1.20
CA ARG A 88 12.36 -16.75 -2.10
C ARG A 88 11.00 -16.83 -2.78
N ARG A 89 10.97 -16.73 -4.10
CA ARG A 89 9.76 -16.97 -4.88
C ARG A 89 9.44 -18.46 -4.82
N GLU A 90 8.75 -18.88 -3.76
CA GLU A 90 8.37 -20.27 -3.51
C GLU A 90 7.18 -20.70 -4.37
N GLY A 91 7.38 -20.76 -5.69
CA GLY A 91 6.36 -21.23 -6.63
C GLY A 91 5.01 -20.49 -6.51
N MET A 92 3.96 -21.09 -7.09
CA MET A 92 2.63 -20.50 -7.19
C MET A 92 1.76 -20.79 -5.95
N GLN A 93 2.33 -20.65 -4.75
CA GLN A 93 1.61 -20.85 -3.48
C GLN A 93 0.90 -19.56 -3.06
N PRO A 94 -0.45 -19.52 -3.02
CA PRO A 94 -1.20 -18.29 -2.81
C PRO A 94 -1.14 -17.78 -1.36
N ASP A 95 -0.77 -18.62 -0.39
CA ASP A 95 -0.59 -18.28 1.04
C ASP A 95 0.82 -17.71 1.34
N LYS A 96 1.75 -17.77 0.38
CA LYS A 96 3.09 -17.19 0.51
C LYS A 96 3.11 -15.74 0.06
N ALA A 97 4.16 -15.02 0.46
CA ALA A 97 4.38 -13.63 0.09
C ALA A 97 4.39 -13.47 -1.45
N GLN A 98 3.44 -12.70 -1.98
CA GLN A 98 3.33 -12.34 -3.41
C GLN A 98 3.76 -10.89 -3.66
N LYS A 99 3.52 -10.01 -2.68
CA LYS A 99 3.84 -8.58 -2.74
C LYS A 99 4.31 -8.10 -1.37
N PHE A 100 4.84 -6.89 -1.34
CA PHE A 100 5.31 -6.23 -0.13
C PHE A 100 4.70 -4.84 -0.03
N ALA A 101 4.20 -4.50 1.15
CA ALA A 101 3.77 -3.14 1.47
C ALA A 101 4.88 -2.44 2.25
N LEU A 102 5.18 -1.21 1.82
CA LEU A 102 6.21 -0.38 2.42
C LEU A 102 5.56 0.84 3.05
N TYR A 103 5.95 1.11 4.29
CA TYR A 103 5.48 2.23 5.06
C TYR A 103 6.63 3.10 5.54
N ARG A 104 6.38 4.39 5.71
CA ARG A 104 7.36 5.36 6.19
C ARG A 104 6.81 6.20 7.33
N PHE A 105 7.55 6.25 8.43
CA PHE A 105 7.21 7.00 9.64
C PHE A 105 8.34 7.97 9.98
N ARG A 106 7.99 9.15 10.51
CA ARG A 106 8.98 10.12 11.02
C ARG A 106 9.65 9.60 12.29
N LYS A 107 10.85 10.09 12.61
CA LYS A 107 11.53 9.77 13.89
C LYS A 107 10.61 10.04 15.08
N GLY A 108 10.41 9.01 15.91
CA GLY A 108 9.62 9.10 17.15
C GLY A 108 8.11 8.93 16.96
N GLN A 109 7.63 8.87 15.72
CA GLN A 109 6.23 8.57 15.44
C GLN A 109 5.90 7.12 15.84
N LYS A 110 4.71 6.92 16.42
CA LYS A 110 4.18 5.58 16.69
C LYS A 110 3.97 4.85 15.36
N ILE A 111 4.46 3.61 15.28
CA ILE A 111 4.26 2.77 14.09
C ILE A 111 2.85 2.22 14.13
N ASP A 112 2.04 2.64 13.17
CA ASP A 112 0.69 2.15 12.92
C ASP A 112 0.51 1.93 11.41
N ILE A 113 0.42 0.66 11.00
CA ILE A 113 0.28 0.29 9.59
C ILE A 113 -1.18 0.28 9.13
N ASP A 114 -2.14 0.38 10.05
CA ASP A 114 -3.57 0.48 9.72
C ASP A 114 -3.92 1.89 9.20
N GLN A 115 -3.02 2.86 9.41
CA GLN A 115 -3.13 4.22 8.88
C GLN A 115 -2.57 4.32 7.45
N ALA A 116 -3.48 4.37 6.47
CA ALA A 116 -3.17 4.40 5.04
C ALA A 116 -2.22 5.54 4.60
N GLU A 117 -2.15 6.65 5.34
CA GLU A 117 -1.22 7.76 5.07
C GLU A 117 0.26 7.38 5.18
N HIS A 118 0.58 6.30 5.88
CA HIS A 118 1.94 5.81 6.01
C HIS A 118 2.33 4.84 4.90
N LEU A 119 1.37 4.32 4.12
CA LEU A 119 1.63 3.42 3.01
C LEU A 119 2.29 4.17 1.85
N LEU A 120 3.57 3.90 1.65
CA LEU A 120 4.40 4.52 0.62
C LEU A 120 4.24 3.82 -0.73
N ALA A 121 4.34 2.48 -0.73
CA ALA A 121 4.32 1.68 -1.95
C ALA A 121 3.85 0.25 -1.69
N VAL A 122 3.36 -0.40 -2.75
CA VAL A 122 3.14 -1.84 -2.80
C VAL A 122 3.88 -2.36 -4.03
N THR A 123 4.78 -3.33 -3.84
CA THR A 123 5.64 -3.84 -4.93
C THR A 123 5.75 -5.37 -4.89
N PRO A 124 5.81 -6.05 -6.04
CA PRO A 124 6.20 -7.47 -6.09
C PRO A 124 7.72 -7.68 -5.93
N ASP A 125 8.51 -6.60 -5.99
CA ASP A 125 9.96 -6.66 -5.88
C ASP A 125 10.40 -6.82 -4.43
N ASN A 126 11.60 -7.35 -4.21
CA ASN A 126 12.19 -7.52 -2.89
C ASN A 126 13.13 -6.38 -2.48
N PHE A 127 13.01 -5.23 -3.15
CA PHE A 127 13.77 -4.03 -2.88
C PHE A 127 12.94 -2.77 -3.08
N PHE A 128 13.43 -1.64 -2.57
CA PHE A 128 12.82 -0.32 -2.74
C PHE A 128 13.87 0.78 -2.75
N LEU A 129 13.90 1.59 -3.81
CA LEU A 129 14.79 2.73 -3.94
C LEU A 129 14.37 3.84 -2.96
N LEU A 130 15.31 4.30 -2.15
CA LEU A 130 15.10 5.40 -1.22
C LEU A 130 15.31 6.74 -1.94
N PRO A 131 14.46 7.75 -1.67
CA PRO A 131 14.70 9.08 -2.19
C PRO A 131 15.90 9.71 -1.48
N TYR A 132 16.64 10.54 -2.20
CA TYR A 132 17.70 11.37 -1.61
C TYR A 132 17.09 12.61 -0.92
N GLU A 133 17.33 12.80 0.38
CA GLU A 133 16.83 13.94 1.16
C GLU A 133 17.94 14.72 1.90
N GLY A 134 19.20 14.56 1.49
CA GLY A 134 20.34 15.34 2.02
C GLY A 134 20.99 14.80 3.31
N GLY A 135 20.63 13.61 3.77
CA GLY A 135 21.24 12.89 4.90
C GLY A 135 20.87 13.41 6.29
N VAL A 136 19.81 14.22 6.41
CA VAL A 136 19.41 14.88 7.65
C VAL A 136 18.16 14.24 8.26
N ASN A 137 17.24 13.77 7.40
CA ASN A 137 15.92 13.34 7.84
C ASN A 137 15.94 11.89 8.29
N ARG A 138 15.52 11.65 9.53
CA ARG A 138 15.47 10.28 10.09
C ARG A 138 14.06 9.71 9.99
N TYR A 139 13.96 8.55 9.36
CA TYR A 139 12.72 7.82 9.19
C TYR A 139 12.82 6.40 9.76
N THR A 140 11.66 5.83 10.06
CA THR A 140 11.53 4.39 10.23
C THR A 140 10.74 3.86 9.05
N TYR A 141 11.38 2.97 8.28
CA TYR A 141 10.72 2.21 7.23
C TYR A 141 10.20 0.91 7.80
N VAL A 142 9.01 0.52 7.37
CA VAL A 142 8.40 -0.77 7.69
C VAL A 142 8.08 -1.48 6.40
N VAL A 143 8.40 -2.77 6.34
CA VAL A 143 8.06 -3.67 5.24
C VAL A 143 7.26 -4.84 5.81
N THR A 144 6.14 -5.14 5.16
CA THR A 144 5.30 -6.31 5.42
C THR A 144 5.15 -7.10 4.13
N ALA A 145 4.81 -8.38 4.27
CA ALA A 145 4.50 -9.25 3.14
C ALA A 145 2.99 -9.40 3.02
N LEU A 146 2.50 -9.47 1.78
CA LEU A 146 1.11 -9.71 1.41
C LEU A 146 1.02 -11.03 0.63
N ASP A 147 0.08 -11.89 1.01
CA ASP A 147 -0.24 -13.09 0.25
C ASP A 147 -1.21 -12.77 -0.92
N ALA A 148 -1.63 -13.78 -1.68
CA ALA A 148 -2.57 -13.60 -2.79
C ALA A 148 -3.99 -13.19 -2.33
N PHE A 149 -4.30 -13.40 -1.05
CA PHE A 149 -5.59 -13.09 -0.43
C PHE A 149 -5.59 -11.70 0.24
N GLY A 150 -4.47 -10.98 0.24
CA GLY A 150 -4.32 -9.68 0.87
C GLY A 150 -4.04 -9.74 2.38
N ASN A 151 -3.76 -10.91 2.94
CA ASN A 151 -3.36 -11.03 4.34
C ASN A 151 -1.95 -10.47 4.54
N GLU A 152 -1.78 -9.63 5.55
CA GLU A 152 -0.52 -8.93 5.83
C GLU A 152 0.26 -9.55 6.99
N SER A 153 1.56 -9.78 6.78
CA SER A 153 2.47 -10.34 7.78
C SER A 153 2.83 -9.35 8.89
N LYS A 154 3.54 -9.83 9.92
CA LYS A 154 4.02 -8.97 11.01
C LYS A 154 5.07 -7.96 10.50
N VAL A 155 5.05 -6.76 11.07
CA VAL A 155 5.97 -5.66 10.73
C VAL A 155 7.45 -6.04 10.87
N ARG A 156 8.24 -5.77 9.82
CA ARG A 156 9.70 -5.68 9.87
C ARG A 156 10.09 -4.22 9.68
N LYS A 157 10.92 -3.68 10.58
CA LYS A 157 11.29 -2.25 10.57
C LYS A 157 12.79 -2.04 10.49
N ILE A 158 13.19 -0.93 9.89
CA ILE A 158 14.56 -0.44 9.82
C ILE A 158 14.56 1.08 9.97
N LYS A 159 15.55 1.64 10.66
CA LYS A 159 15.74 3.09 10.77
C LYS A 159 16.71 3.51 9.69
N VAL A 160 16.36 4.57 8.96
CA VAL A 160 17.08 5.07 7.79
C VAL A 160 17.27 6.57 7.98
N THR A 161 18.43 7.09 7.57
CA THR A 161 18.67 8.54 7.49
C THR A 161 18.80 8.89 6.02
N LEU A 162 17.93 9.78 5.55
CA LEU A 162 17.84 10.23 4.16
C LEU A 162 18.24 11.68 3.99
#